data_AF-A0A820L614-F1
#
_entry.id   AF-A0A820L614-F1
#
_cell.length_a   1.000
_cell.length_b   1.000
_cell.length_c   1.000
_cell.angle_alpha   90.00
_cell.angle_beta   90.00
_cell.angle_gamma   90.00
#
_symmetry.space_group_name_H-M   'P 1'
#
loop_
_entity.id
_entity.type
_entity.pdbx_description
1 polymer ?
#
loop_
_entity_poly.entity_id
_entity_poly.type
_entity_poly.pdbx_seq_one_letter_code
_entity_poly.pdbx_strand_id
1 'polypeptide(L)'
;MAIRDGADKGYQVICIKDACTTHTLERHDNALSAFKGYCTILNTKEFIKKIQESNKNSIEKSNEIKPMSLTTLVTTDLIGITRGRSVLTSKLDEYMTTGCGWVPADSALTPQDIIDESNSWGSQGDLRLLPDKNARITIPNGPNLKNQPFDLIHCDIVETNGNNWDCCPRNLLKKEIKYYKDKFDIDINVSFEHEFTLINKNDSNSYPAFSFQSQRQQNQFSS
;
A
#
# COMPACT_ATOMS: atom_id res chain seq x y z
N MET A 1 -1.36 -8.49 16.72
CA MET A 1 -1.77 -9.78 16.13
C MET A 1 -0.69 -10.22 15.13
N ALA A 2 -0.13 -11.42 15.25
CA ALA A 2 1.09 -11.82 14.54
C ALA A 2 0.99 -11.82 13.00
N ILE A 3 -0.18 -12.21 12.45
CA ILE A 3 -0.41 -12.21 11.00
C ILE A 3 -0.30 -10.80 10.43
N ARG A 4 -0.92 -9.82 11.10
CA ARG A 4 -0.90 -8.42 10.69
C ARG A 4 0.53 -7.85 10.74
N ASP A 5 1.22 -8.05 11.85
CA ASP A 5 2.61 -7.59 12.03
C ASP A 5 3.56 -8.16 10.97
N GLY A 6 3.41 -9.45 10.63
CA GLY A 6 4.17 -10.06 9.54
C GLY A 6 3.87 -9.44 8.17
N ALA A 7 2.59 -9.18 7.88
CA ALA A 7 2.17 -8.57 6.63
C ALA A 7 2.65 -7.11 6.49
N ASP A 8 2.59 -6.33 7.58
CA ASP A 8 3.08 -4.94 7.62
C ASP A 8 4.59 -4.84 7.40
N LYS A 9 5.34 -5.87 7.82
CA LYS A 9 6.78 -6.00 7.55
C LYS A 9 7.10 -6.56 6.15
N GLY A 10 6.09 -6.80 5.31
CA GLY A 10 6.26 -7.29 3.94
C GLY A 10 6.53 -8.79 3.82
N TYR A 11 6.33 -9.58 4.89
CA TYR A 11 6.47 -11.03 4.80
C TYR A 11 5.29 -11.67 4.07
N GLN A 12 5.55 -12.74 3.31
CA GLN A 12 4.49 -13.60 2.81
C GLN A 12 3.96 -14.47 3.95
N VAL A 13 2.88 -14.02 4.60
CA VAL A 13 2.27 -14.75 5.72
C VAL A 13 1.33 -15.84 5.20
N ILE A 14 1.41 -17.03 5.82
CA ILE A 14 0.48 -18.15 5.60
C ILE A 14 -0.19 -18.49 6.94
N CYS A 15 -1.52 -18.47 6.97
CA CYS A 15 -2.33 -18.93 8.10
C CYS A 15 -2.86 -20.35 7.81
N ILE A 16 -2.52 -21.31 8.68
CA ILE A 16 -3.01 -22.69 8.59
C ILE A 16 -4.28 -22.81 9.44
N LYS A 17 -5.44 -22.65 8.82
CA LYS A 17 -6.71 -22.42 9.52
C LYS A 17 -7.10 -23.55 10.48
N ASP A 18 -6.87 -24.79 10.11
CA ASP A 18 -7.16 -25.98 10.93
C ASP A 18 -6.07 -26.28 11.98
N ALA A 19 -5.00 -25.49 12.02
CA ALA A 19 -3.98 -25.52 13.06
C ALA A 19 -4.07 -24.30 14.00
N CYS A 20 -5.04 -23.41 13.81
CA CYS A 20 -5.28 -22.24 14.64
C CYS A 20 -6.44 -22.51 15.62
N THR A 21 -6.29 -22.10 16.88
CA THR A 21 -7.35 -22.26 17.90
C THR A 21 -7.76 -20.91 18.48
N THR A 22 -9.01 -20.80 18.90
CA THR A 22 -9.55 -19.68 19.67
C THR A 22 -10.68 -20.19 20.57
N HIS A 23 -11.21 -19.34 21.43
CA HIS A 23 -12.19 -19.73 22.45
C HIS A 23 -13.53 -20.23 21.89
N THR A 24 -13.95 -19.79 20.70
CA THR A 24 -15.21 -20.21 20.06
C THR A 24 -15.08 -20.32 18.54
N LEU A 25 -15.93 -21.13 17.90
CA LEU A 25 -15.98 -21.25 16.43
C LEU A 25 -16.33 -19.93 15.75
N GLU A 26 -17.30 -19.18 16.29
CA GLU A 26 -17.66 -17.86 15.76
C GLU A 26 -16.47 -16.89 15.76
N ARG A 27 -15.68 -16.88 16.85
CA ARG A 27 -14.44 -16.08 16.90
C ARG A 27 -13.40 -16.55 15.91
N HIS A 28 -13.36 -17.86 15.62
CA HIS A 28 -12.43 -18.43 14.65
C HIS A 28 -12.77 -17.93 13.25
N ASP A 29 -14.03 -18.03 12.85
CA ASP A 29 -14.50 -17.61 11.53
C ASP A 29 -14.38 -16.10 11.34
N ASN A 30 -14.69 -15.31 12.37
CA ASN A 30 -14.49 -13.86 12.36
C ASN A 30 -13.01 -13.49 12.19
N ALA A 31 -12.10 -14.18 12.89
CA ALA A 31 -10.67 -13.97 12.75
C ALA A 31 -10.17 -14.34 11.34
N LEU A 32 -10.59 -15.48 10.78
CA LEU A 32 -10.23 -15.85 9.41
C LEU A 32 -10.76 -14.85 8.38
N SER A 33 -11.95 -14.30 8.60
CA SER A 33 -12.51 -13.25 7.75
C SER A 33 -11.66 -11.97 7.80
N ALA A 34 -11.25 -11.55 8.99
CA ALA A 34 -10.33 -10.43 9.21
C ALA A 34 -8.96 -10.64 8.54
N PHE A 35 -8.44 -11.87 8.55
CA PHE A 35 -7.12 -12.17 7.98
C PHE A 35 -7.10 -12.17 6.45
N LYS A 36 -8.26 -12.24 5.78
CA LYS A 36 -8.32 -12.17 4.31
C LYS A 36 -7.61 -10.89 3.88
N GLY A 37 -6.69 -10.97 2.93
CA GLY A 37 -5.91 -9.81 2.45
C GLY A 37 -4.73 -9.36 3.33
N TYR A 38 -4.47 -10.05 4.46
CA TYR A 38 -3.21 -9.96 5.22
C TYR A 38 -2.33 -11.20 5.00
N CYS A 39 -2.94 -12.37 4.70
CA CYS A 39 -2.21 -13.61 4.50
C CYS A 39 -2.91 -14.55 3.49
N THR A 40 -2.18 -15.56 3.03
CA THR A 40 -2.80 -16.73 2.39
C THR A 40 -3.37 -17.65 3.47
N ILE A 41 -4.64 -18.03 3.38
CA ILE A 41 -5.28 -18.95 4.33
C ILE A 41 -5.39 -20.34 3.68
N LEU A 42 -4.84 -21.36 4.32
CA LEU A 42 -4.82 -22.76 3.85
C LEU A 42 -5.23 -23.71 4.98
N ASN A 43 -5.70 -24.91 4.67
CA ASN A 43 -5.69 -26.01 5.62
C ASN A 43 -4.35 -26.78 5.60
N THR A 44 -4.16 -27.66 6.57
CA THR A 44 -2.90 -28.41 6.75
C THR A 44 -2.56 -29.26 5.53
N LYS A 45 -3.55 -29.89 4.90
CA LYS A 45 -3.34 -30.73 3.70
C LYS A 45 -2.90 -29.87 2.50
N GLU A 46 -3.55 -28.73 2.29
CA GLU A 46 -3.19 -27.77 1.23
C GLU A 46 -1.78 -27.22 1.42
N PHE A 47 -1.42 -26.90 2.66
CA PHE A 47 -0.09 -26.40 2.99
C PHE A 47 1.01 -27.45 2.73
N ILE A 48 0.81 -28.70 3.16
CA ILE A 48 1.73 -29.80 2.91
C ILE A 48 1.92 -30.02 1.41
N LYS A 49 0.82 -30.07 0.64
CA LYS A 49 0.87 -30.21 -0.81
C LYS A 49 1.71 -29.09 -1.45
N LYS A 50 1.50 -27.85 -1.02
CA LYS A 50 2.23 -26.68 -1.52
C LYS A 50 3.74 -26.76 -1.25
N ILE A 51 4.15 -27.19 -0.05
CA ILE A 51 5.58 -27.39 0.27
C ILE A 51 6.19 -28.47 -0.65
N GLN A 52 5.49 -29.58 -0.85
CA GLN A 52 5.97 -30.68 -1.69
C GLN A 52 6.13 -30.26 -3.17
N GLU A 53 5.20 -29.46 -3.69
CA GLU A 53 5.26 -28.89 -5.04
C GLU A 53 6.41 -27.88 -5.19
N SER A 54 6.60 -27.00 -4.20
CA SER A 54 7.74 -26.08 -4.17
C SER A 54 9.07 -26.83 -4.17
N ASN A 55 9.23 -27.87 -3.34
CA ASN A 55 10.46 -28.65 -3.25
C ASN A 55 10.81 -29.40 -4.55
N LYS A 56 9.80 -29.87 -5.31
CA LYS A 56 10.03 -30.46 -6.64
C LYS A 56 10.54 -29.44 -7.65
N ASN A 57 9.99 -28.22 -7.64
CA ASN A 57 10.38 -27.15 -8.55
C ASN A 57 11.78 -26.57 -8.25
N SER A 58 12.25 -26.67 -7.00
CA SER A 58 13.58 -26.20 -6.58
C SER A 58 14.73 -27.04 -7.15
N ILE A 59 14.47 -28.28 -7.57
CA ILE A 59 15.51 -29.22 -8.02
C ILE A 59 15.88 -28.99 -9.51
N GLU A 60 15.08 -28.25 -10.27
CA GLU A 60 15.25 -28.06 -11.73
C GLU A 60 15.68 -26.66 -12.19
N LYS A 61 15.83 -25.67 -11.28
CA LYS A 61 16.17 -24.28 -11.67
C LYS A 61 17.48 -23.80 -11.05
N SER A 62 18.33 -23.23 -11.90
CA SER A 62 19.52 -22.46 -11.54
C SER A 62 19.23 -21.51 -10.37
N ASN A 63 20.09 -21.53 -9.35
CA ASN A 63 20.02 -20.81 -8.05
C ASN A 63 19.99 -19.26 -8.14
N GLU A 64 19.66 -18.68 -9.28
CA GLU A 64 19.53 -17.23 -9.40
C GLU A 64 18.13 -16.78 -8.94
N ILE A 65 18.06 -16.30 -7.69
CA ILE A 65 16.85 -15.70 -7.13
C ILE A 65 16.58 -14.39 -7.88
N LYS A 66 15.63 -14.42 -8.81
CA LYS A 66 15.16 -13.20 -9.47
C LYS A 66 14.32 -12.37 -8.50
N PRO A 67 14.57 -11.07 -8.38
CA PRO A 67 13.74 -10.20 -7.55
C PRO A 67 12.29 -10.23 -8.03
N MET A 68 11.37 -10.37 -7.08
CA MET A 68 9.94 -10.42 -7.35
C MET A 68 9.41 -9.00 -7.56
N SER A 69 8.62 -8.80 -8.61
CA SER A 69 7.94 -7.52 -8.83
C SER A 69 6.81 -7.34 -7.83
N LEU A 70 6.73 -6.14 -7.25
CA LEU A 70 5.72 -5.74 -6.28
C LEU A 70 4.92 -4.55 -6.81
N THR A 71 3.62 -4.57 -6.56
CA THR A 71 2.74 -3.42 -6.74
C THR A 71 2.28 -2.94 -5.37
N THR A 72 2.41 -1.64 -5.09
CA THR A 72 2.05 -1.08 -3.78
C THR A 72 0.67 -0.43 -3.83
N LEU A 73 -0.25 -0.91 -3.00
CA LEU A 73 -1.59 -0.34 -2.83
C LEU A 73 -1.52 0.73 -1.75
N VAL A 74 -1.77 1.99 -2.11
CA VAL A 74 -1.50 3.15 -1.24
C VAL A 74 -2.71 4.02 -0.96
N THR A 75 -2.71 4.66 0.21
CA THR A 75 -3.56 5.80 0.56
C THR A 75 -2.66 6.94 1.06
N THR A 76 -3.06 8.18 0.84
CA THR A 76 -2.47 9.34 1.54
C THR A 76 -3.37 9.66 2.73
N ASP A 77 -2.81 9.67 3.92
CA ASP A 77 -3.57 9.81 5.16
C ASP A 77 -3.83 11.28 5.54
N LEU A 78 -4.38 11.53 6.73
CA LEU A 78 -4.81 12.86 7.17
C LEU A 78 -3.64 13.81 7.47
N ILE A 79 -2.42 13.30 7.64
CA ILE A 79 -1.21 14.13 7.83
C ILE A 79 -0.35 14.20 6.56
N GLY A 80 -0.86 13.71 5.42
CA GLY A 80 -0.21 13.83 4.12
C GLY A 80 0.87 12.79 3.83
N ILE A 81 0.95 11.71 4.62
CA ILE A 81 1.87 10.61 4.40
C ILE A 81 1.21 9.54 3.54
N THR A 82 1.86 9.18 2.44
CA THR A 82 1.43 8.06 1.59
C THR A 82 1.89 6.75 2.21
N ARG A 83 0.93 5.95 2.68
CA ARG A 83 1.15 4.62 3.29
C ARG A 83 0.41 3.55 2.52
N GLY A 84 0.80 2.29 2.70
CA GLY A 84 0.18 1.22 1.94
C GLY A 84 0.82 -0.14 2.17
N ARG A 85 0.47 -1.09 1.30
CA ARG A 85 1.02 -2.44 1.33
C ARG A 85 1.36 -2.93 -0.06
N SER A 86 2.50 -3.59 -0.16
CA SER A 86 2.95 -4.21 -1.39
C SER A 86 2.39 -5.63 -1.52
N VAL A 87 1.91 -5.94 -2.71
CA VAL A 87 1.48 -7.28 -3.12
C VAL A 87 2.34 -7.74 -4.28
N LEU A 88 2.42 -9.05 -4.50
CA LEU A 88 3.07 -9.58 -5.70
C LEU A 88 2.32 -9.09 -6.94
N THR A 89 3.04 -8.49 -7.90
CA THR A 89 2.43 -8.00 -9.15
C THR A 89 1.69 -9.13 -9.89
N SER A 90 2.20 -10.36 -9.80
CA SER A 90 1.57 -11.55 -10.39
C SER A 90 0.23 -11.94 -9.76
N LYS A 91 -0.11 -11.37 -8.59
CA LYS A 91 -1.39 -11.59 -7.89
C LYS A 91 -2.29 -10.36 -7.91
N LEU A 92 -1.88 -9.29 -8.60
CA LEU A 92 -2.57 -8.00 -8.53
C LEU A 92 -4.05 -8.12 -8.87
N ASP A 93 -4.43 -8.96 -9.84
CA ASP A 93 -5.82 -9.17 -10.24
C ASP A 93 -6.73 -9.63 -9.08
N GLU A 94 -6.21 -10.44 -8.15
CA GLU A 94 -6.94 -10.83 -6.94
C GLU A 94 -7.22 -9.61 -6.06
N TYR A 95 -6.20 -8.78 -5.85
CA TYR A 95 -6.27 -7.59 -5.00
C TYR A 95 -7.02 -6.42 -5.62
N MET A 96 -7.16 -6.36 -6.95
CA MET A 96 -7.99 -5.36 -7.62
C MET A 96 -9.47 -5.46 -7.22
N THR A 97 -9.92 -6.65 -6.83
CA THR A 97 -11.30 -6.88 -6.37
C THR A 97 -11.41 -6.75 -4.85
N THR A 98 -10.50 -7.38 -4.11
CA THR A 98 -10.64 -7.50 -2.64
C THR A 98 -9.99 -6.36 -1.87
N GLY A 99 -9.09 -5.62 -2.51
CA GLY A 99 -8.14 -4.76 -1.83
C GLY A 99 -7.20 -5.52 -0.89
N CYS A 100 -6.39 -4.76 -0.14
CA CYS A 100 -5.62 -5.29 0.99
C CYS A 100 -6.18 -4.78 2.32
N GLY A 101 -5.90 -5.48 3.41
CA GLY A 101 -6.31 -5.03 4.74
C GLY A 101 -5.69 -3.69 5.14
N TRP A 102 -6.43 -2.91 5.93
CA TRP A 102 -6.04 -1.62 6.50
C TRP A 102 -6.61 -1.48 7.93
N VAL A 103 -6.07 -0.57 8.74
CA VAL A 103 -6.52 -0.38 10.13
C VAL A 103 -7.04 1.04 10.33
N PRO A 104 -8.23 1.23 10.93
CA PRO A 104 -8.76 2.57 11.22
C PRO A 104 -7.79 3.48 11.99
N ALA A 105 -7.10 2.93 13.00
CA ALA A 105 -6.13 3.66 13.83
C ALA A 105 -4.97 4.28 13.05
N ASP A 106 -4.64 3.76 11.86
CA ASP A 106 -3.58 4.34 11.03
C ASP A 106 -3.92 5.78 10.58
N SER A 107 -5.20 6.16 10.62
CA SER A 107 -5.63 7.53 10.34
C SER A 107 -5.51 8.48 11.53
N ALA A 108 -5.17 7.95 12.71
CA ALA A 108 -4.85 8.72 13.91
C ALA A 108 -3.32 8.83 14.13
N LEU A 109 -2.51 8.45 13.14
CA LEU A 109 -1.06 8.61 13.20
C LEU A 109 -0.68 10.09 13.14
N THR A 110 0.13 10.52 14.11
CA THR A 110 0.77 11.82 14.08
C THR A 110 2.00 11.82 13.16
N PRO A 111 2.54 13.00 12.80
CA PRO A 111 3.78 13.07 12.03
C PRO A 111 5.00 12.42 12.70
N GLN A 112 4.91 12.07 13.99
CA GLN A 112 5.93 11.36 14.74
C GLN A 112 5.74 9.83 14.73
N ASP A 113 4.81 9.31 13.92
CA ASP A 113 4.41 7.89 13.86
C ASP A 113 3.92 7.34 15.22
N ILE A 114 3.19 8.18 15.97
CA ILE A 114 2.50 7.81 17.21
C ILE A 114 1.00 7.78 16.93
N ILE A 115 0.30 6.74 17.40
CA ILE A 115 -1.17 6.70 17.38
C ILE A 115 -1.66 7.44 18.62
N ASP A 116 -2.43 8.51 18.42
CA ASP A 116 -2.96 9.30 19.53
C ASP A 116 -3.90 8.45 20.40
N GLU A 117 -3.69 8.42 21.73
CA GLU A 117 -4.48 7.60 22.65
C GLU A 117 -5.96 8.02 22.72
N SER A 118 -6.30 9.25 22.35
CA SER A 118 -7.66 9.77 22.35
C SER A 118 -8.47 9.39 21.11
N ASN A 119 -7.88 8.68 20.14
CA ASN A 119 -8.57 8.28 18.92
C ASN A 119 -9.79 7.37 19.21
N SER A 120 -10.87 7.58 18.47
CA SER A 120 -12.14 6.88 18.72
C SER A 120 -12.21 5.46 18.16
N TRP A 121 -11.21 5.01 17.41
CA TRP A 121 -11.23 3.72 16.70
C TRP A 121 -10.50 2.61 17.45
N GLY A 122 -9.48 2.96 18.25
CA GLY A 122 -8.62 1.99 18.92
C GLY A 122 -7.97 1.00 17.95
N SER A 123 -7.45 -0.12 18.45
CA SER A 123 -6.85 -1.17 17.61
C SER A 123 -7.87 -2.15 16.99
N GLN A 124 -9.17 -1.83 17.11
CA GLN A 124 -10.28 -2.71 16.74
C GLN A 124 -10.90 -2.30 15.40
N GLY A 125 -11.43 -3.29 14.68
CA GLY A 125 -11.99 -3.12 13.35
C GLY A 125 -10.95 -3.30 12.24
N ASP A 126 -11.45 -3.62 11.05
CA ASP A 126 -10.66 -3.80 9.84
C ASP A 126 -11.26 -2.94 8.72
N LEU A 127 -10.38 -2.37 7.90
CA LEU A 127 -10.72 -1.65 6.68
C LEU A 127 -10.04 -2.33 5.50
N ARG A 128 -10.33 -1.84 4.30
CA ARG A 128 -9.66 -2.22 3.07
C ARG A 128 -9.10 -1.00 2.36
N LEU A 129 -7.91 -1.14 1.79
CA LEU A 129 -7.45 -0.29 0.69
C LEU A 129 -7.95 -0.91 -0.62
N LEU A 130 -8.98 -0.33 -1.21
CA LEU A 130 -9.56 -0.78 -2.47
C LEU A 130 -8.92 -0.05 -3.66
N PRO A 131 -8.19 -0.74 -4.56
CA PRO A 131 -7.42 -0.08 -5.62
C PRO A 131 -8.30 0.54 -6.70
N ASP A 132 -7.94 1.76 -7.11
CA ASP A 132 -8.54 2.40 -8.28
C ASP A 132 -7.66 2.15 -9.51
N LYS A 133 -8.16 1.33 -10.45
CA LYS A 133 -7.44 0.96 -11.68
C LYS A 133 -6.99 2.17 -12.50
N ASN A 134 -7.72 3.28 -12.43
CA ASN A 134 -7.41 4.49 -13.20
C ASN A 134 -6.34 5.35 -12.52
N ALA A 135 -5.96 5.01 -11.28
CA ALA A 135 -4.95 5.70 -10.48
C ALA A 135 -3.70 4.84 -10.24
N ARG A 136 -3.42 3.90 -11.15
CA ARG A 136 -2.15 3.16 -11.18
C ARG A 136 -1.06 4.00 -11.83
N ILE A 137 0.10 4.05 -11.18
CA ILE A 137 1.29 4.74 -11.65
C ILE A 137 2.41 3.71 -11.74
N THR A 138 2.97 3.55 -12.93
CA THR A 138 4.10 2.67 -13.19
C THR A 138 5.24 3.48 -13.81
N ILE A 139 6.40 3.47 -13.17
CA ILE A 139 7.64 4.03 -13.70
C ILE A 139 8.59 2.84 -13.94
N PRO A 140 8.77 2.43 -15.22
CA PRO A 140 9.44 1.17 -15.54
C PRO A 140 10.93 1.18 -15.21
N ASN A 141 11.58 2.35 -15.31
CA ASN A 141 13.00 2.53 -15.01
C ASN A 141 13.20 3.87 -14.30
N GLY A 142 14.04 3.87 -13.27
CA GLY A 142 14.62 5.09 -12.71
C GLY A 142 16.08 5.28 -13.14
N PRO A 143 16.77 6.29 -12.60
CA PRO A 143 18.20 6.55 -12.86
C PRO A 143 19.11 5.32 -12.69
N ASN A 144 18.76 4.43 -11.76
CA ASN A 144 19.43 3.14 -11.58
C ASN A 144 18.62 2.03 -12.26
N LEU A 145 19.10 1.56 -13.41
CA LEU A 145 18.50 0.48 -14.22
C LEU A 145 18.44 -0.89 -13.52
N LYS A 146 19.11 -1.06 -12.38
CA LYS A 146 19.05 -2.29 -11.57
C LYS A 146 17.89 -2.29 -10.58
N ASN A 147 17.25 -1.15 -10.35
CA ASN A 147 16.13 -1.07 -9.42
C ASN A 147 14.89 -1.75 -10.01
N GLN A 148 14.03 -2.27 -9.13
CA GLN A 148 12.70 -2.71 -9.55
C GLN A 148 11.88 -1.54 -10.09
N PRO A 149 10.97 -1.78 -11.04
CA PRO A 149 9.98 -0.79 -11.44
C PRO A 149 9.25 -0.23 -10.22
N PHE A 150 9.02 1.08 -10.22
CA PHE A 150 8.14 1.70 -9.25
C PHE A 150 6.70 1.49 -9.74
N ASP A 151 5.88 0.82 -8.94
CA ASP A 151 4.50 0.50 -9.29
C ASP A 151 3.61 0.68 -8.06
N LEU A 152 2.69 1.64 -8.14
CA LEU A 152 1.73 1.92 -7.09
C LEU A 152 0.34 2.15 -7.64
N ILE A 153 -0.67 1.93 -6.80
CA ILE A 153 -2.07 2.21 -7.12
C ILE A 153 -2.70 2.95 -5.95
N HIS A 154 -3.24 4.13 -6.20
CA HIS A 154 -4.02 4.84 -5.19
C HIS A 154 -5.33 4.11 -4.91
N CYS A 155 -5.64 3.96 -3.63
CA CYS A 155 -6.79 3.24 -3.12
C CYS A 155 -7.76 4.18 -2.43
N ASP A 156 -9.03 3.79 -2.42
CA ASP A 156 -10.01 4.32 -1.48
C ASP A 156 -9.99 3.45 -0.21
N ILE A 157 -10.15 4.07 0.95
CA ILE A 157 -10.34 3.35 2.21
C ILE A 157 -11.83 3.01 2.33
N VAL A 158 -12.14 1.73 2.46
CA VAL A 158 -13.51 1.21 2.55
C VAL A 158 -13.66 0.28 3.74
N GLU A 159 -14.89 0.20 4.24
CA GLU A 159 -15.31 -0.80 5.21
C GLU A 159 -15.19 -2.22 4.63
N THR A 160 -15.22 -3.25 5.49
CA THR A 160 -15.12 -4.66 5.04
C THR A 160 -16.24 -5.11 4.10
N ASN A 161 -17.38 -4.40 4.09
CA ASN A 161 -18.49 -4.63 3.17
C ASN A 161 -18.36 -3.84 1.84
N GLY A 162 -17.29 -3.07 1.67
CA GLY A 162 -17.02 -2.26 0.48
C GLY A 162 -17.62 -0.84 0.52
N ASN A 163 -18.36 -0.47 1.57
CA ASN A 163 -18.86 0.89 1.71
C ASN A 163 -17.71 1.87 1.96
N ASN A 164 -17.84 3.10 1.47
CA ASN A 164 -16.85 4.15 1.71
C ASN A 164 -16.67 4.38 3.22
N TRP A 165 -15.41 4.40 3.65
CA TRP A 165 -15.10 4.82 5.01
C TRP A 165 -15.13 6.35 5.10
N ASP A 166 -15.78 6.88 6.15
CA ASP A 166 -16.05 8.31 6.26
C ASP A 166 -14.78 9.16 6.41
N CYS A 167 -13.71 8.58 6.95
CA CYS A 167 -12.44 9.26 7.15
C CYS A 167 -11.45 9.06 5.98
N CYS A 168 -11.89 8.52 4.84
CA CYS A 168 -11.05 8.42 3.65
C CYS A 168 -10.90 9.80 2.96
N PRO A 169 -9.70 10.42 2.93
CA PRO A 169 -9.53 11.76 2.36
C PRO A 169 -9.81 11.80 0.85
N ARG A 170 -9.43 10.72 0.15
CA ARG A 170 -9.63 10.58 -1.29
C ARG A 170 -11.12 10.50 -1.65
N ASN A 171 -11.92 9.75 -0.89
CA ASN A 171 -13.36 9.67 -1.09
C ASN A 171 -14.06 10.99 -0.76
N LEU A 172 -13.61 11.72 0.27
CA LEU A 172 -14.09 13.07 0.55
C LEU A 172 -13.90 13.98 -0.68
N LEU A 173 -12.68 14.04 -1.24
CA LEU A 173 -12.41 14.85 -2.43
C LEU A 173 -13.28 14.43 -3.63
N LYS A 174 -13.43 13.12 -3.88
CA LYS A 174 -14.30 12.61 -4.95
C LYS A 174 -15.76 13.04 -4.76
N LYS A 175 -16.28 12.98 -3.52
CA LYS A 175 -17.64 13.42 -3.19
C LYS A 175 -17.82 14.92 -3.44
N GLU A 176 -16.85 15.74 -3.03
CA GLU A 176 -16.88 17.19 -3.25
C GLU A 176 -16.84 17.56 -4.74
N ILE A 177 -15.92 16.97 -5.52
CA ILE A 177 -15.85 17.20 -6.97
C ILE A 177 -17.19 16.85 -7.64
N LYS A 178 -17.77 15.70 -7.26
CA LYS A 178 -19.08 15.29 -7.77
C LYS A 178 -20.19 16.25 -7.37
N TYR A 179 -20.19 16.75 -6.13
CA TYR A 179 -21.17 17.72 -5.66
C TYR A 179 -21.13 19.01 -6.50
N TYR A 180 -19.94 19.56 -6.79
CA TYR A 180 -19.81 20.75 -7.62
C TYR A 180 -20.31 20.53 -9.05
N LYS A 181 -20.02 19.36 -9.64
CA LYS A 181 -20.53 19.01 -10.96
C LYS A 181 -22.04 18.86 -10.97
N ASP A 182 -22.61 18.11 -10.03
CA ASP A 182 -24.04 17.80 -10.01
C ASP A 182 -24.91 19.03 -9.66
N LYS A 183 -24.42 19.93 -8.78
CA LYS A 183 -25.20 21.08 -8.30
C LYS A 183 -25.00 22.34 -9.12
N PHE A 184 -23.81 22.54 -9.68
CA PHE A 184 -23.45 23.80 -10.33
C PHE A 184 -22.95 23.62 -11.77
N ASP A 185 -22.85 22.39 -12.27
CA ASP A 185 -22.24 22.06 -13.57
C ASP A 185 -20.81 22.59 -13.73
N ILE A 186 -20.05 22.61 -12.61
CA ILE A 186 -18.66 23.08 -12.59
C ILE A 186 -17.71 21.89 -12.67
N ASP A 187 -16.78 21.94 -13.61
CA ASP A 187 -15.62 21.05 -13.67
C ASP A 187 -14.43 21.67 -12.94
N ILE A 188 -13.88 20.94 -11.96
CA ILE A 188 -12.73 21.38 -11.16
C ILE A 188 -11.44 20.89 -11.82
N ASN A 189 -10.58 21.82 -12.20
CA ASN A 189 -9.24 21.55 -12.72
C ASN A 189 -8.19 22.19 -11.80
N VAL A 190 -7.24 21.39 -11.32
CA VAL A 190 -6.21 21.82 -10.37
C VAL A 190 -4.84 21.33 -10.84
N SER A 191 -3.82 22.17 -10.65
CA SER A 191 -2.41 21.80 -10.76
C SER A 191 -1.70 22.18 -9.47
N PHE A 192 -0.73 21.38 -9.06
CA PHE A 192 0.08 21.61 -7.87
C PHE A 192 1.52 21.93 -8.28
N GLU A 193 2.01 23.11 -7.87
CA GLU A 193 3.41 23.49 -8.03
C GLU A 193 4.17 23.10 -6.75
N HIS A 194 5.08 22.14 -6.87
CA HIS A 194 5.86 21.63 -5.74
C HIS A 194 7.27 22.24 -5.75
N GLU A 195 7.61 22.96 -4.69
CA GLU A 195 8.99 23.34 -4.38
C GLU A 195 9.61 22.32 -3.43
N PHE A 196 10.89 21.98 -3.64
CA PHE A 196 11.64 21.09 -2.77
C PHE A 196 13.13 21.45 -2.79
N THR A 197 13.85 21.03 -1.74
CA THR A 197 15.29 21.25 -1.61
C THR A 197 16.06 19.98 -1.94
N LEU A 198 16.97 20.06 -2.91
CA LEU A 198 17.93 18.99 -3.18
C LEU A 198 19.09 19.06 -2.19
N ILE A 199 19.21 18.05 -1.33
CA ILE A 199 20.28 17.95 -0.35
C ILE A 199 21.33 16.97 -0.87
N ASN A 200 22.50 17.49 -1.27
CA ASN A 200 23.66 16.67 -1.61
C ASN A 200 24.75 16.85 -0.56
N LYS A 201 25.11 15.77 0.16
CA LYS A 201 26.12 15.80 1.24
C LYS A 201 27.51 16.25 0.76
N ASN A 202 27.79 16.13 -0.54
CA ASN A 202 29.08 16.48 -1.11
C ASN A 202 29.09 17.83 -1.83
N ASP A 203 27.95 18.54 -1.88
CA ASP A 203 27.85 19.85 -2.54
C ASP A 203 27.77 20.96 -1.49
N SER A 204 28.87 21.68 -1.32
CA SER A 204 28.96 22.82 -0.40
C SER A 204 28.72 24.17 -1.08
N ASN A 205 28.47 24.18 -2.39
CA ASN A 205 28.36 25.41 -3.16
C ASN A 205 26.92 25.93 -3.16
N SER A 206 26.75 27.17 -2.69
CA SER A 206 25.53 27.94 -2.92
C SER A 206 25.66 28.67 -4.25
N TYR A 207 24.75 28.38 -5.19
CA TYR A 207 24.67 29.07 -6.47
C TYR A 207 23.62 30.19 -6.41
N PRO A 208 23.76 31.28 -7.18
CA PRO A 208 22.74 32.31 -7.25
C PRO A 208 21.39 31.72 -7.67
N ALA A 209 20.31 32.19 -7.03
CA ALA A 209 18.94 31.78 -7.34
C ALA A 209 18.61 31.98 -8.82
N PHE A 210 17.90 31.02 -9.41
CA PHE A 210 17.46 31.03 -10.81
C PHE A 210 18.58 31.12 -11.86
N SER A 211 19.84 30.83 -11.49
CA SER A 211 20.97 30.88 -12.42
C SER A 211 21.08 29.61 -13.28
N PHE A 212 21.57 29.75 -14.52
CA PHE A 212 21.86 28.59 -15.38
C PHE A 212 22.80 27.57 -14.72
N GLN A 213 23.75 28.04 -13.90
CA GLN A 213 24.67 27.19 -13.16
C GLN A 213 23.93 26.33 -12.12
N SER A 214 22.97 26.90 -11.38
CA SER A 214 22.15 26.15 -10.42
C SER A 214 21.36 25.03 -11.11
N GLN A 215 20.74 25.32 -12.25
CA GLN A 215 19.98 24.33 -13.01
C GLN A 215 20.87 23.19 -13.55
N ARG A 216 22.09 23.50 -14.03
CA ARG A 216 23.02 22.49 -14.56
C ARG A 216 23.51 21.50 -13.50
N GLN A 217 23.64 21.92 -12.24
CA GLN A 217 23.99 21.00 -11.14
C GLN A 217 22.83 20.08 -10.80
N GLN A 218 21.60 20.60 -10.85
CA GLN A 218 20.39 19.81 -10.59
C GLN A 218 20.08 18.78 -11.69
N ASN A 219 20.63 18.93 -12.90
CA ASN A 219 20.38 17.98 -14.00
C ASN A 219 20.77 16.52 -13.70
N GLN A 220 21.66 16.27 -12.73
CA GLN A 220 22.00 14.91 -12.28
C GLN A 220 20.86 14.23 -11.49
N PHE A 221 19.91 15.00 -10.98
CA PHE A 221 18.72 14.48 -10.29
C PHE A 221 17.71 13.86 -11.27
N SER A 222 17.60 14.41 -12.48
CA SER A 222 16.61 14.02 -13.49
C SER A 222 17.10 12.96 -14.49
N SER A 223 18.39 12.61 -14.46
CA SER A 223 19.05 11.72 -15.43
C SER A 223 19.11 10.27 -14.96
#